data_AF-A0A8C6XZW2-F1
#
_entry.id   AF-A0A8C6XZW2-F1
#
_cell.length_a   1.000
_cell.length_b   1.000
_cell.length_c   1.000
_cell.angle_alpha   90.00
_cell.angle_beta   90.00
_cell.angle_gamma   90.00
#
_symmetry.space_group_name_H-M   'P 1'
#
loop_
_entity.id
_entity.type
_entity.pdbx_description
1 polymer ?
#
loop_
_entity_poly.entity_id
_entity_poly.type
_entity_poly.pdbx_seq_one_letter_code
_entity_poly.pdbx_strand_id
1 'polypeptide(L)'
;MPFPFGKSHKSPADIVKNLKESMAVLEKQDISDKKVEKATEEVSKNLVAMKEILYGTNEKEPQTEAVAQLAQELYNSGLLSTLVADLQLIDFEGKKDVAQIFNNILRRQIGTRTPTVEYICTQQNILFMLLKGYESPEIALNCGIMLRECIRHEPLAKIILWSEQFYDFFRYVEMSTFDIASDAFATFKDLLTRHKLLSAEFLEQHYDRFFSEYEKLLHSENYVTKRQSLKLLGELLLDRHNFTIMTKYISKPENLKLMMNLLRDKSRNIQFEAFHVFKEKQPLSLPQQSWRSLTCIFFLALGFLLLLLGLILTSTYIYKYLSLTHSVAHMGMNVQRTEYYNYEEGGLECDYFEFDDSSEIRTVYEDVKIFLGEDYEEISIPRPNVGHPADIIHDFQQGFTAYYDWVVNKCYIGELNTTIVMPLKHFWELTLNIKKGEYLPQTNMIQEERMVTEPAIDPDLFGSYIHKLCQGKETFRLGHRIARGHIHQRATEKCHHIRHFANTFVIDTAICQPL
;
A
#
# COMPACT_ATOMS: atom_id res chain seq x y z
N MET A 1 -19.72 39.13 -46.97
CA MET A 1 -19.35 38.50 -45.68
C MET A 1 -20.06 37.16 -45.62
N PRO A 2 -19.36 36.03 -45.42
CA PRO A 2 -20.01 34.76 -45.17
C PRO A 2 -20.62 34.75 -43.76
N PHE A 3 -21.84 34.24 -43.63
CA PHE A 3 -22.48 34.02 -42.32
C PHE A 3 -21.75 32.89 -41.58
N PRO A 4 -21.46 33.03 -40.27
CA PRO A 4 -21.00 31.91 -39.48
C PRO A 4 -22.17 30.94 -39.26
N PHE A 5 -22.06 29.72 -39.78
CA PHE A 5 -22.96 28.63 -39.41
C PHE A 5 -22.73 28.29 -37.94
N GLY A 6 -23.61 28.77 -37.06
CA GLY A 6 -23.65 28.31 -35.68
C GLY A 6 -23.97 26.81 -35.66
N LYS A 7 -23.10 26.00 -35.03
CA LYS A 7 -23.41 24.59 -34.74
C LYS A 7 -24.72 24.57 -33.93
N SER A 8 -25.76 23.90 -34.43
CA SER A 8 -27.00 23.77 -33.66
C SER A 8 -26.73 22.89 -32.44
N HIS A 9 -26.74 23.48 -31.25
CA HIS A 9 -26.70 22.71 -30.00
C HIS A 9 -27.95 21.82 -29.95
N LYS A 10 -27.76 20.50 -30.19
CA LYS A 10 -28.80 19.49 -29.99
C LYS A 10 -29.19 19.47 -28.51
N SER A 11 -30.47 19.29 -28.18
CA SER A 11 -30.86 19.15 -26.77
C SER A 11 -30.37 17.80 -26.20
N PRO A 12 -30.24 17.65 -24.87
CA PRO A 12 -29.91 16.36 -24.26
C PRO A 12 -30.87 15.22 -24.68
N ALA A 13 -32.16 15.52 -24.81
CA ALA A 13 -33.16 14.57 -25.28
C ALA A 13 -32.95 14.16 -26.75
N ASP A 14 -32.60 15.11 -27.63
CA ASP A 14 -32.28 14.80 -29.03
C ASP A 14 -31.03 13.91 -29.14
N ILE A 15 -30.01 14.15 -28.31
CA ILE A 15 -28.78 13.35 -28.29
C ILE A 15 -29.09 11.91 -27.86
N VAL A 16 -29.83 11.73 -26.75
CA VAL A 16 -30.25 10.41 -26.26
C VAL A 16 -31.10 9.68 -27.32
N LYS A 17 -32.06 10.37 -27.94
CA LYS A 17 -32.90 9.80 -28.99
C LYS A 17 -32.09 9.38 -30.23
N ASN A 18 -31.25 10.27 -30.76
CA ASN A 18 -30.42 9.97 -31.94
C ASN A 18 -29.44 8.81 -31.68
N LEU A 19 -28.87 8.73 -30.47
CA LEU A 19 -27.98 7.65 -30.08
C LEU A 19 -28.74 6.32 -29.97
N LYS A 20 -29.93 6.30 -29.34
CA LYS A 20 -30.79 5.11 -29.28
C LYS A 20 -31.21 4.62 -30.67
N GLU A 21 -31.60 5.54 -31.56
CA GLU A 21 -31.96 5.20 -32.95
C GLU A 21 -30.76 4.66 -33.74
N SER A 22 -29.55 5.21 -33.55
CA SER A 22 -28.33 4.73 -34.19
C SER A 22 -27.88 3.35 -33.69
N MET A 23 -27.97 3.08 -32.38
CA MET A 23 -27.71 1.75 -31.82
C MET A 23 -28.68 0.69 -32.39
N ALA A 24 -29.97 1.02 -32.48
CA ALA A 24 -30.99 0.17 -33.10
C ALA A 24 -30.86 0.01 -34.63
N VAL A 25 -29.92 0.70 -35.26
CA VAL A 25 -29.42 0.38 -36.61
C VAL A 25 -28.29 -0.66 -36.49
N LEU A 26 -27.27 -0.42 -35.66
CA LEU A 26 -26.14 -1.35 -35.51
C LEU A 26 -26.55 -2.77 -35.07
N GLU A 27 -27.62 -2.92 -34.27
CA GLU A 27 -28.16 -4.21 -33.83
C GLU A 27 -28.67 -5.12 -34.98
N LYS A 28 -28.98 -4.58 -36.16
CA LYS A 28 -29.66 -5.33 -37.24
C LYS A 28 -28.66 -6.02 -38.17
N GLN A 29 -28.85 -7.33 -38.35
CA GLN A 29 -27.92 -8.20 -39.08
C GLN A 29 -27.95 -8.06 -40.61
N ASP A 30 -29.00 -7.46 -41.19
CA ASP A 30 -29.17 -7.29 -42.65
C ASP A 30 -29.19 -5.80 -43.05
N ILE A 31 -28.01 -5.14 -43.06
CA ILE A 31 -27.89 -3.75 -43.53
C ILE A 31 -26.65 -3.57 -44.41
N SER A 32 -26.79 -2.81 -45.50
CA SER A 32 -25.68 -2.34 -46.34
C SER A 32 -24.61 -1.58 -45.54
N ASP A 33 -23.34 -1.91 -45.76
CA ASP A 33 -22.15 -1.34 -45.10
C ASP A 33 -22.19 0.18 -44.94
N LYS A 34 -22.57 0.91 -46.01
CA LYS A 34 -22.68 2.39 -46.02
C LYS A 34 -23.66 2.96 -44.97
N LYS A 35 -24.65 2.19 -44.53
CA LYS A 35 -25.55 2.59 -43.43
C LYS A 35 -24.96 2.23 -42.06
N VAL A 36 -24.21 1.13 -41.97
CA VAL A 36 -23.48 0.74 -40.75
C VAL A 36 -22.42 1.78 -40.45
N GLU A 37 -21.55 2.09 -41.41
CA GLU A 37 -20.53 3.15 -41.33
C GLU A 37 -21.11 4.49 -40.85
N LYS A 38 -22.24 4.92 -41.45
CA LYS A 38 -22.94 6.14 -41.04
C LYS A 38 -23.54 6.04 -39.62
N ALA A 39 -24.05 4.88 -39.22
CA ALA A 39 -24.59 4.68 -37.88
C ALA A 39 -23.47 4.71 -36.84
N THR A 40 -22.32 4.08 -37.11
CA THR A 40 -21.13 4.16 -36.26
C THR A 40 -20.66 5.62 -36.12
N GLU A 41 -20.55 6.37 -37.23
CA GLU A 41 -20.15 7.78 -37.19
C GLU A 41 -21.11 8.65 -36.34
N GLU A 42 -22.43 8.41 -36.41
CA GLU A 42 -23.39 9.09 -35.53
C GLU A 42 -23.34 8.59 -34.08
N VAL A 43 -23.07 7.31 -33.81
CA VAL A 43 -22.85 6.82 -32.44
C VAL A 43 -21.69 7.58 -31.80
N SER A 44 -20.52 7.62 -32.44
CA SER A 44 -19.34 8.31 -31.89
C SER A 44 -19.61 9.82 -31.71
N LYS A 45 -20.25 10.49 -32.68
CA LYS A 45 -20.64 11.91 -32.55
C LYS A 45 -21.56 12.19 -31.37
N ASN A 46 -22.60 11.36 -31.18
CA ASN A 46 -23.57 11.58 -30.10
C ASN A 46 -23.00 11.19 -28.73
N LEU A 47 -22.05 10.24 -28.65
CA LEU A 47 -21.27 9.95 -27.43
C LEU A 47 -20.36 11.13 -27.04
N VAL A 48 -19.61 11.70 -27.98
CA VAL A 48 -18.79 12.89 -27.73
C VAL A 48 -19.64 14.08 -27.26
N ALA A 49 -20.77 14.34 -27.93
CA ALA A 49 -21.71 15.40 -27.50
C ALA A 49 -22.29 15.14 -26.10
N MET A 50 -22.51 13.87 -25.72
CA MET A 50 -22.95 13.50 -24.38
C MET A 50 -21.84 13.73 -23.34
N LYS A 51 -20.57 13.47 -23.67
CA LYS A 51 -19.41 13.82 -22.83
C LYS A 51 -19.26 15.33 -22.65
N GLU A 52 -19.40 16.13 -23.70
CA GLU A 52 -19.32 17.60 -23.61
C GLU A 52 -20.37 18.17 -22.63
N ILE A 53 -21.56 17.56 -22.52
CA ILE A 53 -22.57 17.93 -21.53
C ILE A 53 -22.13 17.59 -20.09
N LEU A 54 -21.43 16.48 -19.90
CA LEU A 54 -21.08 15.94 -18.57
C LEU A 54 -19.77 16.47 -17.99
N TYR A 55 -18.80 16.78 -18.85
CA TYR A 55 -17.49 17.28 -18.47
C TYR A 55 -17.30 18.77 -18.79
N GLY A 56 -18.19 19.36 -19.59
CA GLY A 56 -18.01 20.69 -20.16
C GLY A 56 -17.06 20.67 -21.37
N THR A 57 -16.68 21.86 -21.82
CA THR A 57 -15.60 22.07 -22.78
C THR A 57 -14.53 22.96 -22.16
N ASN A 58 -13.37 23.09 -22.81
CA ASN A 58 -12.25 23.94 -22.34
C ASN A 58 -12.63 25.42 -22.05
N GLU A 59 -13.80 25.88 -22.51
CA GLU A 59 -14.30 27.24 -22.33
C GLU A 59 -15.55 27.33 -21.42
N LYS A 60 -16.20 26.20 -21.08
CA LYS A 60 -17.50 26.18 -20.40
C LYS A 60 -17.66 24.98 -19.46
N GLU A 61 -17.91 25.26 -18.19
CA GLU A 61 -18.31 24.26 -17.20
C GLU A 61 -19.66 23.57 -17.57
N PRO A 62 -19.85 22.29 -17.17
CA PRO A 62 -21.07 21.54 -17.46
C PRO A 62 -22.30 22.17 -16.78
N GLN A 63 -23.33 22.48 -17.57
CA GLN A 63 -24.57 23.07 -17.06
C GLN A 63 -25.37 22.05 -16.26
N THR A 64 -25.62 22.33 -14.98
CA THR A 64 -26.30 21.42 -14.04
C THR A 64 -27.69 21.00 -14.51
N GLU A 65 -28.45 21.88 -15.14
CA GLU A 65 -29.75 21.59 -15.75
C GLU A 65 -29.64 20.63 -16.94
N ALA A 66 -28.65 20.82 -17.82
CA ALA A 66 -28.41 19.94 -18.96
C ALA A 66 -27.97 18.53 -18.53
N VAL A 67 -27.11 18.43 -17.52
CA VAL A 67 -26.74 17.15 -16.88
C VAL A 67 -27.95 16.48 -16.23
N ALA A 68 -28.84 17.25 -15.59
CA ALA A 68 -30.05 16.73 -14.99
C ALA A 68 -31.04 16.18 -16.02
N GLN A 69 -31.27 16.92 -17.11
CA GLN A 69 -32.10 16.48 -18.23
C GLN A 69 -31.51 15.24 -18.91
N LEU A 70 -30.21 15.25 -19.22
CA LEU A 70 -29.51 14.12 -19.82
C LEU A 70 -29.67 12.84 -19.00
N ALA A 71 -29.41 12.91 -17.69
CA ALA A 71 -29.55 11.77 -16.79
C ALA A 71 -30.99 11.23 -16.76
N GLN A 72 -31.99 12.11 -16.72
CA GLN A 72 -33.40 11.70 -16.72
C GLN A 72 -33.78 10.98 -18.04
N GLU A 73 -33.35 11.50 -19.18
CA GLU A 73 -33.59 10.87 -20.49
C GLU A 73 -32.85 9.54 -20.64
N LEU A 74 -31.63 9.41 -20.09
CA LEU A 74 -30.89 8.15 -20.04
C LEU A 74 -31.62 7.04 -19.27
N TYR A 75 -32.30 7.38 -18.16
CA TYR A 75 -33.13 6.43 -17.42
C TYR A 75 -34.43 6.11 -18.16
N ASN A 76 -35.14 7.13 -18.65
CA ASN A 76 -36.45 6.99 -19.31
C ASN A 76 -36.37 6.17 -20.62
N SER A 77 -35.31 6.34 -21.41
CA SER A 77 -35.09 5.65 -22.68
C SER A 77 -34.47 4.24 -22.55
N GLY A 78 -34.05 3.88 -21.33
CA GLY A 78 -33.23 2.69 -21.08
C GLY A 78 -31.91 2.67 -21.85
N LEU A 79 -31.40 3.82 -22.33
CA LEU A 79 -30.23 3.88 -23.20
C LEU A 79 -28.97 3.36 -22.49
N LEU A 80 -28.83 3.58 -21.18
CA LEU A 80 -27.73 2.99 -20.40
C LEU A 80 -27.69 1.45 -20.50
N SER A 81 -28.85 0.79 -20.60
CA SER A 81 -28.89 -0.67 -20.75
C SER A 81 -28.49 -1.11 -22.16
N THR A 82 -28.90 -0.37 -23.20
CA THR A 82 -28.51 -0.63 -24.60
C THR A 82 -27.01 -0.43 -24.81
N LEU A 83 -26.44 0.69 -24.31
CA LEU A 83 -25.00 0.96 -24.46
C LEU A 83 -24.11 -0.12 -23.79
N VAL A 84 -24.60 -0.78 -22.74
CA VAL A 84 -23.92 -1.90 -22.09
C VAL A 84 -24.15 -3.22 -22.83
N ALA A 85 -25.39 -3.51 -23.27
CA ALA A 85 -25.71 -4.73 -24.01
C ALA A 85 -24.98 -4.82 -25.36
N ASP A 86 -24.94 -3.69 -26.07
CA ASP A 86 -24.44 -3.58 -27.45
C ASP A 86 -23.04 -2.98 -27.52
N LEU A 87 -22.33 -2.94 -26.38
CA LEU A 87 -20.99 -2.35 -26.25
C LEU A 87 -19.98 -2.92 -27.27
N GLN A 88 -20.14 -4.19 -27.65
CA GLN A 88 -19.34 -4.85 -28.68
C GLN A 88 -19.43 -4.17 -30.07
N LEU A 89 -20.60 -3.62 -30.42
CA LEU A 89 -20.87 -2.99 -31.72
C LEU A 89 -20.29 -1.56 -31.86
N ILE A 90 -19.85 -0.98 -30.74
CA ILE A 90 -19.32 0.38 -30.67
C ILE A 90 -17.84 0.38 -31.05
N ASP A 91 -17.36 1.47 -31.64
CA ASP A 91 -15.95 1.65 -31.98
C ASP A 91 -15.03 1.72 -30.74
N PHE A 92 -13.72 1.66 -30.95
CA PHE A 92 -12.74 1.58 -29.85
C PHE A 92 -12.72 2.81 -28.92
N GLU A 93 -12.88 4.02 -29.45
CA GLU A 93 -12.97 5.23 -28.61
C GLU A 93 -14.38 5.37 -28.03
N GLY A 94 -15.42 5.06 -28.81
CA GLY A 94 -16.80 5.02 -28.34
C GLY A 94 -17.00 4.09 -27.13
N LYS A 95 -16.32 2.93 -27.08
CA LYS A 95 -16.31 2.02 -25.91
C LYS A 95 -15.79 2.70 -24.64
N LYS A 96 -14.73 3.51 -24.74
CA LYS A 96 -14.19 4.30 -23.63
C LYS A 96 -15.12 5.44 -23.24
N ASP A 97 -15.72 6.10 -24.22
CA ASP A 97 -16.67 7.19 -24.01
C ASP A 97 -17.91 6.71 -23.25
N VAL A 98 -18.45 5.54 -23.60
CA VAL A 98 -19.53 4.87 -22.85
C VAL A 98 -19.12 4.63 -21.39
N ALA A 99 -17.92 4.09 -21.14
CA ALA A 99 -17.45 3.87 -19.78
C ALA A 99 -17.29 5.17 -18.97
N GLN A 100 -16.81 6.25 -19.59
CA GLN A 100 -16.70 7.58 -18.96
C GLN A 100 -18.08 8.18 -18.64
N ILE A 101 -19.00 8.16 -19.61
CA ILE A 101 -20.40 8.62 -19.44
C ILE A 101 -21.08 7.84 -18.32
N PHE A 102 -21.00 6.51 -18.36
CA PHE A 102 -21.60 5.62 -17.37
C PHE A 102 -21.08 5.94 -15.96
N ASN A 103 -19.76 6.04 -15.79
CA ASN A 103 -19.13 6.33 -14.51
C ASN A 103 -19.46 7.74 -13.98
N ASN A 104 -19.55 8.75 -14.87
CA ASN A 104 -19.95 10.12 -14.49
C ASN A 104 -21.41 10.15 -13.99
N ILE A 105 -22.33 9.59 -14.77
CA ILE A 105 -23.76 9.50 -14.39
C ILE A 105 -23.93 8.66 -13.11
N LEU A 106 -23.17 7.58 -12.93
CA LEU A 106 -23.23 6.75 -11.72
C LEU A 106 -22.82 7.51 -10.45
N ARG A 107 -21.78 8.34 -10.53
CA ARG A 107 -21.33 9.20 -9.41
C ARG A 107 -22.28 10.35 -9.08
N ARG A 108 -23.28 10.64 -9.93
CA ARG A 108 -24.20 11.78 -9.76
C ARG A 108 -25.03 11.67 -8.48
N GLN A 109 -25.02 12.75 -7.69
CA GLN A 109 -25.80 12.88 -6.46
C GLN A 109 -26.87 13.98 -6.57
N ILE A 110 -27.98 13.81 -5.85
CA ILE A 110 -29.02 14.82 -5.64
C ILE A 110 -29.31 14.85 -4.13
N GLY A 111 -28.71 15.82 -3.43
CA GLY A 111 -28.65 15.78 -1.97
C GLY A 111 -27.87 14.55 -1.51
N THR A 112 -28.47 13.72 -0.65
CA THR A 112 -27.89 12.45 -0.18
C THR A 112 -28.21 11.24 -1.07
N ARG A 113 -29.01 11.41 -2.13
CA ARG A 113 -29.43 10.31 -3.01
C ARG A 113 -28.49 10.16 -4.21
N THR A 114 -28.32 8.93 -4.67
CA THR A 114 -27.59 8.55 -5.89
C THR A 114 -28.58 7.95 -6.91
N PRO A 115 -29.26 8.75 -7.75
CA PRO A 115 -30.37 8.28 -8.58
C PRO A 115 -30.00 7.14 -9.53
N THR A 116 -28.76 7.13 -10.04
CA THR A 116 -28.28 6.07 -10.94
C THR A 116 -28.12 4.74 -10.23
N VAL A 117 -27.70 4.75 -8.96
CA VAL A 117 -27.64 3.53 -8.12
C VAL A 117 -29.04 2.98 -7.88
N GLU A 118 -30.00 3.86 -7.55
CA GLU A 118 -31.40 3.49 -7.40
C GLU A 118 -31.99 2.90 -8.70
N TYR A 119 -31.68 3.50 -9.86
CA TYR A 119 -32.06 3.00 -11.17
C TYR A 119 -31.47 1.60 -11.45
N ILE A 120 -30.16 1.41 -11.25
CA ILE A 120 -29.51 0.10 -11.48
C ILE A 120 -30.04 -0.97 -10.50
N CYS A 121 -30.41 -0.62 -9.26
CA CYS A 121 -31.09 -1.55 -8.34
C CYS A 121 -32.42 -2.08 -8.91
N THR A 122 -33.11 -1.31 -9.75
CA THR A 122 -34.31 -1.76 -10.50
C THR A 122 -33.98 -2.43 -11.84
N GLN A 123 -32.80 -2.19 -12.40
CA GLN A 123 -32.33 -2.69 -13.70
C GLN A 123 -31.06 -3.54 -13.54
N GLN A 124 -31.13 -4.53 -12.65
CA GLN A 124 -29.98 -5.33 -12.20
C GLN A 124 -29.26 -6.07 -13.35
N ASN A 125 -29.95 -6.33 -14.46
CA ASN A 125 -29.38 -6.93 -15.66
C ASN A 125 -28.17 -6.15 -16.21
N ILE A 126 -28.09 -4.83 -15.97
CA ILE A 126 -26.90 -4.02 -16.31
C ILE A 126 -25.64 -4.59 -15.64
N LEU A 127 -25.71 -4.96 -14.35
CA LEU A 127 -24.58 -5.52 -13.61
C LEU A 127 -24.18 -6.90 -14.16
N PHE A 128 -25.16 -7.73 -14.52
CA PHE A 128 -24.90 -9.07 -15.05
C PHE A 128 -24.36 -9.06 -16.48
N MET A 129 -24.78 -8.10 -17.32
CA MET A 129 -24.17 -7.87 -18.64
C MET A 129 -22.72 -7.38 -18.52
N LEU A 130 -22.44 -6.45 -17.60
CA LEU A 130 -21.06 -6.01 -17.31
C LEU A 130 -20.19 -7.17 -16.82
N LEU A 131 -20.68 -7.98 -15.86
CA LEU A 131 -19.96 -9.16 -15.36
C LEU A 131 -19.68 -10.18 -16.47
N LYS A 132 -20.70 -10.50 -17.30
CA LYS A 132 -20.53 -11.40 -18.44
C LYS A 132 -19.57 -10.84 -19.50
N GLY A 133 -19.38 -9.53 -19.56
CA GLY A 133 -18.43 -8.87 -20.45
C GLY A 133 -16.99 -9.38 -20.33
N TYR A 134 -16.60 -9.97 -19.19
CA TYR A 134 -15.31 -10.67 -19.05
C TYR A 134 -15.13 -11.86 -20.01
N GLU A 135 -16.21 -12.47 -20.52
CA GLU A 135 -16.16 -13.53 -21.55
C GLU A 135 -15.79 -12.99 -22.94
N SER A 136 -15.80 -11.67 -23.16
CA SER A 136 -15.64 -11.02 -24.47
C SER A 136 -14.40 -10.10 -24.50
N PRO A 137 -13.27 -10.55 -25.07
CA PRO A 137 -11.98 -9.85 -24.94
C PRO A 137 -11.98 -8.37 -25.37
N GLU A 138 -12.74 -8.02 -26.42
CA GLU A 138 -12.81 -6.64 -26.93
C GLU A 138 -13.47 -5.63 -25.97
N ILE A 139 -14.28 -6.10 -25.02
CA ILE A 139 -15.04 -5.25 -24.09
C ILE A 139 -14.71 -5.51 -22.62
N ALA A 140 -14.06 -6.63 -22.28
CA ALA A 140 -13.80 -7.06 -20.91
C ALA A 140 -13.24 -5.96 -20.01
N LEU A 141 -12.21 -5.22 -20.45
CA LEU A 141 -11.60 -4.15 -19.66
C LEU A 141 -12.53 -2.92 -19.49
N ASN A 142 -13.33 -2.58 -20.50
CA ASN A 142 -14.33 -1.50 -20.40
C ASN A 142 -15.46 -1.89 -19.43
N CYS A 143 -15.90 -3.15 -19.48
CA CYS A 143 -16.86 -3.71 -18.54
C CYS A 143 -16.29 -3.74 -17.11
N GLY A 144 -15.03 -4.15 -16.92
CA GLY A 144 -14.33 -4.11 -15.64
C GLY A 144 -14.25 -2.72 -15.03
N ILE A 145 -13.94 -1.69 -15.82
CA ILE A 145 -13.93 -0.28 -15.40
C ILE A 145 -15.32 0.16 -14.90
N MET A 146 -16.39 -0.13 -15.64
CA MET A 146 -17.76 0.23 -15.23
C MET A 146 -18.26 -0.58 -14.03
N LEU A 147 -17.91 -1.87 -13.96
CA LEU A 147 -18.29 -2.76 -12.88
C LEU A 147 -17.57 -2.39 -11.57
N ARG A 148 -16.29 -2.02 -11.63
CA ARG A 148 -15.55 -1.49 -10.47
C ARG A 148 -16.12 -0.16 -9.97
N GLU A 149 -16.66 0.68 -10.84
CA GLU A 149 -17.38 1.88 -10.39
C GLU A 149 -18.70 1.51 -9.71
N CYS A 150 -19.46 0.54 -10.24
CA CYS A 150 -20.70 0.05 -9.63
C CYS A 150 -20.47 -0.43 -8.19
N ILE A 151 -19.48 -1.29 -7.96
CA ILE A 151 -19.23 -1.88 -6.64
C ILE A 151 -18.70 -0.88 -5.60
N ARG A 152 -18.37 0.36 -5.97
CA ARG A 152 -18.14 1.44 -4.98
C ARG A 152 -19.39 1.72 -4.14
N HIS A 153 -20.58 1.43 -4.69
CA HIS A 153 -21.86 1.58 -4.02
C HIS A 153 -22.30 0.24 -3.42
N GLU A 154 -22.44 0.19 -2.09
CA GLU A 154 -22.79 -1.02 -1.34
C GLU A 154 -24.04 -1.78 -1.87
N PRO A 155 -25.14 -1.12 -2.30
CA PRO A 155 -26.30 -1.83 -2.85
C PRO A 155 -25.97 -2.62 -4.13
N LEU A 156 -25.12 -2.09 -5.01
CA LEU A 156 -24.76 -2.75 -6.27
C LEU A 156 -23.74 -3.86 -6.03
N ALA A 157 -22.78 -3.64 -5.13
CA ALA A 157 -21.88 -4.68 -4.64
C ALA A 157 -22.66 -5.85 -4.01
N LYS A 158 -23.72 -5.58 -3.23
CA LYS A 158 -24.58 -6.62 -2.65
C LYS A 158 -25.28 -7.45 -3.72
N ILE A 159 -25.84 -6.82 -4.76
CA ILE A 159 -26.50 -7.54 -5.87
C ILE A 159 -25.52 -8.49 -6.57
N ILE A 160 -24.28 -8.05 -6.85
CA ILE A 160 -23.27 -8.90 -7.51
C ILE A 160 -22.80 -10.01 -6.56
N LEU A 161 -22.36 -9.67 -5.36
CA LEU A 161 -21.73 -10.61 -4.42
C LEU A 161 -22.68 -11.75 -4.00
N TRP A 162 -23.98 -11.47 -3.89
CA TRP A 162 -25.01 -12.45 -3.53
C TRP A 162 -25.63 -13.19 -4.73
N SER A 163 -25.12 -12.97 -5.94
CA SER A 163 -25.59 -13.64 -7.16
C SER A 163 -24.82 -14.94 -7.41
N GLU A 164 -25.43 -15.89 -8.11
CA GLU A 164 -24.73 -17.09 -8.59
C GLU A 164 -23.58 -16.72 -9.55
N GLN A 165 -23.75 -15.64 -10.30
CA GLN A 165 -22.76 -15.09 -11.24
C GLN A 165 -21.49 -14.58 -10.54
N PHE A 166 -21.51 -14.33 -9.22
CA PHE A 166 -20.28 -14.07 -8.48
C PHE A 166 -19.25 -15.20 -8.62
N TYR A 167 -19.72 -16.45 -8.70
CA TYR A 167 -18.82 -17.61 -8.80
C TYR A 167 -18.14 -17.72 -10.18
N ASP A 168 -18.59 -16.98 -11.20
CA ASP A 168 -17.88 -16.89 -12.48
C ASP A 168 -16.50 -16.22 -12.33
N PHE A 169 -16.27 -15.39 -11.30
CA PHE A 169 -14.94 -14.81 -11.04
C PHE A 169 -13.87 -15.88 -10.82
N PHE A 170 -14.18 -17.03 -10.22
CA PHE A 170 -13.22 -18.14 -10.06
C PHE A 170 -12.75 -18.72 -11.41
N ARG A 171 -13.53 -18.53 -12.48
CA ARG A 171 -13.16 -18.85 -13.86
C ARG A 171 -12.44 -17.67 -14.53
N TYR A 172 -12.90 -16.43 -14.32
CA TYR A 172 -12.30 -15.24 -14.95
C TYR A 172 -10.86 -14.97 -14.49
N VAL A 173 -10.54 -15.20 -13.21
CA VAL A 173 -9.16 -15.01 -12.68
C VAL A 173 -8.16 -16.09 -13.14
N GLU A 174 -8.64 -17.14 -13.80
CA GLU A 174 -7.83 -18.22 -14.39
C GLU A 174 -7.80 -18.15 -15.93
N MET A 175 -8.28 -17.06 -16.54
CA MET A 175 -8.20 -16.86 -17.99
C MET A 175 -6.74 -16.74 -18.46
N SER A 176 -6.45 -17.29 -19.64
CA SER A 176 -5.10 -17.26 -20.24
C SER A 176 -4.65 -15.86 -20.68
N THR A 177 -5.59 -14.95 -20.91
CA THR A 177 -5.36 -13.52 -21.16
C THR A 177 -5.07 -12.80 -19.84
N PHE A 178 -3.79 -12.57 -19.56
CA PHE A 178 -3.28 -12.06 -18.29
C PHE A 178 -3.90 -10.72 -17.86
N ASP A 179 -4.08 -9.80 -18.80
CA ASP A 179 -4.70 -8.49 -18.60
C ASP A 179 -6.15 -8.62 -18.12
N ILE A 180 -6.95 -9.44 -18.79
CA ILE A 180 -8.35 -9.70 -18.42
C ILE A 180 -8.43 -10.44 -17.08
N ALA A 181 -7.59 -11.44 -16.84
CA ALA A 181 -7.57 -12.21 -15.59
C ALA A 181 -7.16 -11.33 -14.39
N SER A 182 -6.18 -10.45 -14.58
CA SER A 182 -5.72 -9.48 -13.58
C SER A 182 -6.80 -8.42 -13.27
N ASP A 183 -7.48 -7.91 -14.30
CA ASP A 183 -8.60 -6.97 -14.15
C ASP A 183 -9.80 -7.62 -13.42
N ALA A 184 -10.15 -8.86 -13.78
CA ALA A 184 -11.16 -9.66 -13.09
C ALA A 184 -10.77 -9.91 -11.62
N PHE A 185 -9.49 -10.19 -11.33
CA PHE A 185 -9.01 -10.38 -9.96
C PHE A 185 -9.10 -9.08 -9.15
N ALA A 186 -8.81 -7.93 -9.76
CA ALA A 186 -8.98 -6.63 -9.12
C ALA A 186 -10.45 -6.39 -8.71
N THR A 187 -11.40 -6.69 -9.60
CA THR A 187 -12.84 -6.59 -9.33
C THR A 187 -13.32 -7.58 -8.25
N PHE A 188 -12.85 -8.84 -8.32
CA PHE A 188 -13.13 -9.89 -7.32
C PHE A 188 -12.60 -9.51 -5.92
N LYS A 189 -11.36 -9.01 -5.84
CA LYS A 189 -10.77 -8.48 -4.61
C LYS A 189 -11.57 -7.31 -4.06
N ASP A 190 -11.96 -6.36 -4.91
CA ASP A 190 -12.67 -5.15 -4.49
C ASP A 190 -14.03 -5.50 -3.86
N LEU A 191 -14.81 -6.38 -4.51
CA LEU A 191 -16.05 -6.95 -3.97
C LEU A 191 -15.87 -7.57 -2.57
N LEU A 192 -14.79 -8.32 -2.36
CA LEU A 192 -14.50 -9.02 -1.11
C LEU A 192 -13.87 -8.14 -0.02
N THR A 193 -13.36 -6.94 -0.34
CA THR A 193 -12.55 -6.15 0.62
C THR A 193 -13.03 -4.73 0.87
N ARG A 194 -13.87 -4.13 0.01
CA ARG A 194 -14.37 -2.75 0.18
C ARG A 194 -15.42 -2.63 1.27
N HIS A 195 -16.56 -3.31 1.10
CA HIS A 195 -17.70 -3.22 2.03
C HIS A 195 -17.57 -4.28 3.11
N LYS A 196 -16.81 -3.95 4.16
CA LYS A 196 -16.35 -4.92 5.18
C LYS A 196 -17.46 -5.75 5.81
N LEU A 197 -18.56 -5.11 6.21
CA LEU A 197 -19.69 -5.79 6.86
C LEU A 197 -20.44 -6.71 5.87
N LEU A 198 -20.69 -6.23 4.66
CA LEU A 198 -21.32 -6.99 3.58
C LEU A 198 -20.49 -8.24 3.18
N SER A 199 -19.17 -8.08 3.07
CA SER A 199 -18.26 -9.19 2.75
C SER A 199 -18.20 -10.22 3.88
N ALA A 200 -18.09 -9.76 5.14
CA ALA A 200 -18.13 -10.66 6.30
C ALA A 200 -19.45 -11.46 6.37
N GLU A 201 -20.60 -10.78 6.19
CA GLU A 201 -21.93 -11.42 6.14
C GLU A 201 -21.99 -12.51 5.05
N PHE A 202 -21.52 -12.18 3.85
CA PHE A 202 -21.49 -13.12 2.72
C PHE A 202 -20.57 -14.32 2.99
N LEU A 203 -19.33 -14.07 3.43
CA LEU A 203 -18.31 -15.10 3.68
C LEU A 203 -18.69 -16.04 4.84
N GLU A 204 -19.43 -15.56 5.84
CA GLU A 204 -19.94 -16.39 6.92
C GLU A 204 -21.06 -17.32 6.42
N GLN A 205 -22.03 -16.80 5.66
CA GLN A 205 -23.18 -17.57 5.17
C GLN A 205 -22.82 -18.54 4.04
N HIS A 206 -21.90 -18.16 3.13
CA HIS A 206 -21.52 -18.94 1.95
C HIS A 206 -20.19 -19.70 2.13
N TYR A 207 -19.68 -19.74 3.37
CA TYR A 207 -18.35 -20.20 3.74
C TYR A 207 -17.88 -21.46 2.99
N ASP A 208 -18.64 -22.57 3.09
CA ASP A 208 -18.13 -23.86 2.63
C ASP A 208 -18.10 -23.97 1.10
N ARG A 209 -19.02 -23.29 0.38
CA ARG A 209 -18.95 -23.16 -1.09
C ARG A 209 -17.81 -22.21 -1.50
N PHE A 210 -17.74 -21.04 -0.86
CA PHE A 210 -16.71 -20.03 -1.18
C PHE A 210 -15.29 -20.58 -1.01
N PHE A 211 -14.96 -21.13 0.16
CA PHE A 211 -13.61 -21.63 0.42
C PHE A 211 -13.29 -22.91 -0.37
N SER A 212 -14.28 -23.72 -0.77
CA SER A 212 -14.06 -24.85 -1.67
C SER A 212 -13.70 -24.44 -3.10
N GLU A 213 -14.18 -23.29 -3.57
CA GLU A 213 -13.75 -22.71 -4.85
C GLU A 213 -12.41 -21.98 -4.69
N TYR A 214 -12.23 -21.24 -3.58
CA TYR A 214 -11.00 -20.51 -3.27
C TYR A 214 -9.77 -21.42 -3.12
N GLU A 215 -9.93 -22.62 -2.56
CA GLU A 215 -8.86 -23.61 -2.45
C GLU A 215 -8.27 -23.99 -3.82
N LYS A 216 -9.08 -23.95 -4.90
CA LYS A 216 -8.60 -24.23 -6.26
C LYS A 216 -7.60 -23.16 -6.73
N LEU A 217 -7.86 -21.89 -6.43
CA LEU A 217 -6.96 -20.77 -6.77
C LEU A 217 -5.61 -20.89 -6.03
N LEU A 218 -5.60 -21.41 -4.81
CA LEU A 218 -4.36 -21.68 -4.05
C LEU A 218 -3.52 -22.83 -4.63
N HIS A 219 -4.13 -23.65 -5.49
CA HIS A 219 -3.49 -24.72 -6.25
C HIS A 219 -3.28 -24.36 -7.74
N SER A 220 -3.53 -23.11 -8.14
CA SER A 220 -3.38 -22.69 -9.53
C SER A 220 -1.93 -22.82 -10.04
N GLU A 221 -1.78 -23.31 -11.27
CA GLU A 221 -0.51 -23.31 -11.99
C GLU A 221 -0.11 -21.89 -12.44
N ASN A 222 -1.06 -20.95 -12.49
CA ASN A 222 -0.77 -19.54 -12.72
C ASN A 222 -0.16 -18.92 -11.45
N TYR A 223 1.16 -18.70 -11.47
CA TYR A 223 1.90 -18.09 -10.36
C TYR A 223 1.27 -16.77 -9.86
N VAL A 224 0.75 -15.93 -10.74
CA VAL A 224 0.14 -14.64 -10.34
C VAL A 224 -1.18 -14.88 -9.63
N THR A 225 -2.08 -15.70 -10.19
CA THR A 225 -3.37 -16.01 -9.56
C THR A 225 -3.16 -16.71 -8.22
N LYS A 226 -2.26 -17.70 -8.15
CA LYS A 226 -1.88 -18.38 -6.90
C LYS A 226 -1.34 -17.40 -5.85
N ARG A 227 -0.40 -16.52 -6.22
CA ARG A 227 0.18 -15.53 -5.30
C ARG A 227 -0.87 -14.52 -4.82
N GLN A 228 -1.62 -13.92 -5.72
CA GLN A 228 -2.59 -12.88 -5.37
C GLN A 228 -3.75 -13.46 -4.55
N SER A 229 -4.18 -14.69 -4.83
CA SER A 229 -5.18 -15.40 -4.02
C SER A 229 -4.65 -15.71 -2.61
N LEU A 230 -3.39 -16.15 -2.49
CA LEU A 230 -2.79 -16.39 -1.17
C LEU A 230 -2.62 -15.09 -0.35
N LYS A 231 -2.24 -13.99 -1.02
CA LYS A 231 -2.18 -12.66 -0.39
C LYS A 231 -3.57 -12.19 0.05
N LEU A 232 -4.57 -12.28 -0.83
CA LEU A 232 -5.94 -11.89 -0.54
C LEU A 232 -6.55 -12.76 0.57
N LEU A 233 -6.24 -14.05 0.63
CA LEU A 233 -6.61 -14.91 1.76
C LEU A 233 -6.05 -14.35 3.09
N GLY A 234 -4.78 -13.97 3.12
CA GLY A 234 -4.17 -13.31 4.28
C GLY A 234 -4.88 -12.00 4.65
N GLU A 235 -5.16 -11.15 3.67
CA GLU A 235 -5.91 -9.89 3.88
C GLU A 235 -7.34 -10.14 4.42
N LEU A 236 -8.02 -11.20 3.97
CA LEU A 236 -9.37 -11.54 4.40
C LEU A 236 -9.40 -12.12 5.82
N LEU A 237 -8.48 -13.02 6.17
CA LEU A 237 -8.47 -13.66 7.49
C LEU A 237 -8.03 -12.69 8.60
N LEU A 238 -7.03 -11.84 8.29
CA LEU A 238 -6.52 -10.82 9.22
C LEU A 238 -7.48 -9.63 9.44
N ASP A 239 -8.57 -9.52 8.67
CA ASP A 239 -9.56 -8.46 8.87
C ASP A 239 -10.43 -8.72 10.10
N ARG A 240 -10.49 -7.75 11.02
CA ARG A 240 -11.24 -7.85 12.28
C ARG A 240 -12.72 -8.21 12.11
N HIS A 241 -13.34 -7.86 10.98
CA HIS A 241 -14.76 -8.16 10.72
C HIS A 241 -14.96 -9.64 10.35
N ASN A 242 -13.90 -10.32 9.91
CA ASN A 242 -13.90 -11.72 9.49
C ASN A 242 -13.48 -12.70 10.59
N PHE A 243 -13.45 -12.29 11.87
CA PHE A 243 -12.96 -13.11 12.98
C PHE A 243 -13.61 -14.52 13.07
N THR A 244 -14.92 -14.63 12.82
CA THR A 244 -15.62 -15.92 12.79
C THR A 244 -15.14 -16.81 11.63
N ILE A 245 -15.01 -16.23 10.44
CA ILE A 245 -14.51 -16.88 9.22
C ILE A 245 -13.07 -17.36 9.44
N MET A 246 -12.22 -16.51 10.00
CA MET A 246 -10.83 -16.80 10.34
C MET A 246 -10.73 -17.96 11.33
N THR A 247 -11.49 -17.92 12.43
CA THR A 247 -11.55 -18.99 13.44
C THR A 247 -11.99 -20.31 12.81
N LYS A 248 -13.01 -20.31 11.95
CA LYS A 248 -13.46 -21.50 11.21
C LYS A 248 -12.37 -22.00 10.26
N TYR A 249 -11.65 -21.11 9.56
CA TYR A 249 -10.60 -21.46 8.62
C TYR A 249 -9.39 -22.11 9.28
N ILE A 250 -8.87 -21.54 10.37
CA ILE A 250 -7.73 -22.12 11.09
C ILE A 250 -8.10 -23.41 11.84
N SER A 251 -9.38 -23.68 12.10
CA SER A 251 -9.82 -24.92 12.75
C SER A 251 -9.67 -26.17 11.86
N LYS A 252 -9.77 -26.03 10.54
CA LYS A 252 -9.71 -27.17 9.59
C LYS A 252 -8.24 -27.65 9.43
N PRO A 253 -7.92 -28.94 9.67
CA PRO A 253 -6.55 -29.46 9.54
C PRO A 253 -5.96 -29.38 8.13
N GLU A 254 -6.78 -29.59 7.09
CA GLU A 254 -6.31 -29.53 5.69
C GLU A 254 -5.83 -28.12 5.31
N ASN A 255 -6.52 -27.06 5.77
CA ASN A 255 -6.08 -25.67 5.57
C ASN A 255 -4.68 -25.41 6.17
N LEU A 256 -4.41 -25.96 7.36
CA LEU A 256 -3.08 -25.86 8.00
C LEU A 256 -2.02 -26.59 7.19
N LYS A 257 -2.32 -27.81 6.75
CA LYS A 257 -1.42 -28.64 5.92
C LYS A 257 -1.12 -27.97 4.58
N LEU A 258 -2.11 -27.34 3.95
CA LEU A 258 -1.94 -26.52 2.74
C LEU A 258 -0.96 -25.36 3.00
N MET A 259 -1.17 -24.56 4.04
CA MET A 259 -0.25 -23.46 4.39
C MET A 259 1.16 -23.96 4.70
N MET A 260 1.31 -25.09 5.40
CA MET A 260 2.62 -25.71 5.68
C MET A 260 3.32 -26.23 4.42
N ASN A 261 2.58 -26.66 3.40
CA ASN A 261 3.13 -27.02 2.10
C ASN A 261 3.54 -25.77 1.31
N LEU A 262 2.75 -24.68 1.35
CA LEU A 262 3.06 -23.41 0.68
C LEU A 262 4.26 -22.68 1.30
N LEU A 263 4.51 -22.85 2.61
CA LEU A 263 5.78 -22.46 3.27
C LEU A 263 7.02 -23.17 2.70
N ARG A 264 6.83 -24.23 1.90
CA ARG A 264 7.89 -25.00 1.22
C ARG A 264 7.76 -24.93 -0.31
N ASP A 265 6.96 -24.00 -0.83
CA ASP A 265 6.83 -23.75 -2.27
C ASP A 265 8.19 -23.31 -2.87
N LYS A 266 8.38 -23.49 -4.18
CA LYS A 266 9.61 -23.09 -4.88
C LYS A 266 9.80 -21.57 -4.89
N SER A 267 8.71 -20.80 -4.85
CA SER A 267 8.76 -19.34 -4.88
C SER A 267 8.83 -18.73 -3.48
N ARG A 268 9.89 -17.98 -3.20
CA ARG A 268 10.06 -17.22 -1.94
C ARG A 268 8.90 -16.25 -1.67
N ASN A 269 8.26 -15.72 -2.72
CA ASN A 269 7.09 -14.86 -2.56
C ASN A 269 5.86 -15.66 -2.09
N ILE A 270 5.63 -16.87 -2.61
CA ILE A 270 4.55 -17.75 -2.12
C ILE A 270 4.81 -18.16 -0.66
N GLN A 271 6.05 -18.49 -0.31
CA GLN A 271 6.43 -18.79 1.08
C GLN A 271 6.13 -17.61 2.03
N PHE A 272 6.40 -16.37 1.58
CA PHE A 272 6.17 -15.16 2.37
C PHE A 272 4.68 -14.88 2.60
N GLU A 273 3.84 -14.94 1.56
CA GLU A 273 2.39 -14.78 1.73
C GLU A 273 1.80 -15.94 2.58
N ALA A 274 2.29 -17.19 2.40
CA ALA A 274 1.91 -18.34 3.22
C ALA A 274 2.27 -18.15 4.70
N PHE A 275 3.43 -17.54 4.98
CA PHE A 275 3.84 -17.20 6.36
C PHE A 275 2.90 -16.19 7.01
N HIS A 276 2.38 -15.21 6.26
CA HIS A 276 1.39 -14.27 6.80
C HIS A 276 0.11 -14.96 7.24
N VAL A 277 -0.41 -15.91 6.46
CA VAL A 277 -1.57 -16.74 6.86
C VAL A 277 -1.21 -17.69 8.00
N PHE A 278 -0.04 -18.33 7.95
CA PHE A 278 0.39 -19.29 8.98
C PHE A 278 0.64 -18.63 10.35
N LYS A 279 1.11 -17.37 10.39
CA LYS A 279 1.34 -16.63 11.65
C LYS A 279 0.08 -16.53 12.52
N GLU A 280 -1.10 -16.52 11.91
CA GLU A 280 -2.40 -16.45 12.59
C GLU A 280 -2.72 -17.70 13.43
N LYS A 281 -2.12 -18.86 13.10
CA LYS A 281 -2.17 -20.08 13.94
C LYS A 281 -1.42 -19.95 15.27
N GLN A 282 -0.66 -18.87 15.49
CA GLN A 282 -0.14 -18.52 16.80
C GLN A 282 -0.97 -17.39 17.42
N PRO A 283 -2.10 -17.70 18.08
CA PRO A 283 -2.63 -16.77 19.07
C PRO A 283 -1.58 -16.61 20.16
N LEU A 284 -1.01 -15.41 20.30
CA LEU A 284 -0.27 -14.99 21.50
C LEU A 284 -1.27 -14.68 22.65
N SER A 285 -2.22 -15.60 22.82
CA SER A 285 -3.32 -15.63 23.77
C SER A 285 -3.66 -17.12 23.98
N LEU A 286 -2.74 -17.83 24.64
CA LEU A 286 -2.97 -19.20 25.10
C LEU A 286 -4.32 -19.28 25.83
N PRO A 287 -5.18 -20.27 25.53
CA PRO A 287 -6.37 -20.52 26.34
C PRO A 287 -5.93 -20.78 27.78
N GLN A 288 -6.36 -19.94 28.72
CA GLN A 288 -5.96 -20.03 30.12
C GLN A 288 -6.72 -21.17 30.83
N GLN A 289 -6.48 -22.42 30.44
CA GLN A 289 -7.04 -23.59 31.11
C GLN A 289 -6.11 -24.82 31.03
N SER A 290 -5.84 -25.41 32.20
CA SER A 290 -5.35 -26.79 32.49
C SER A 290 -3.84 -27.15 32.55
N TRP A 291 -2.86 -26.35 32.09
CA TRP A 291 -1.45 -26.83 32.01
C TRP A 291 -0.42 -26.27 33.01
N ARG A 292 -0.84 -25.58 34.08
CA ARG A 292 0.10 -24.87 35.00
C ARG A 292 1.00 -25.73 35.90
N SER A 293 0.71 -27.02 36.11
CA SER A 293 1.39 -27.79 37.17
C SER A 293 2.67 -28.53 36.75
N LEU A 294 2.83 -28.91 35.48
CA LEU A 294 3.94 -29.77 35.04
C LEU A 294 5.13 -28.98 34.45
N THR A 295 4.84 -27.88 33.75
CA THR A 295 5.87 -27.02 33.14
C THR A 295 6.71 -26.30 34.18
N CYS A 296 6.11 -25.76 35.25
CA CYS A 296 6.86 -25.16 36.37
C CYS A 296 7.83 -26.15 37.02
N ILE A 297 7.43 -27.42 37.21
CA ILE A 297 8.31 -28.45 37.78
C ILE A 297 9.50 -28.73 36.85
N PHE A 298 9.25 -28.79 35.54
CA PHE A 298 10.31 -29.01 34.55
C PHE A 298 11.32 -27.86 34.49
N PHE A 299 10.86 -26.60 34.50
CA PHE A 299 11.76 -25.43 34.51
C PHE A 299 12.53 -25.28 35.83
N LEU A 300 11.93 -25.61 36.98
CA LEU A 300 12.64 -25.65 38.26
C LEU A 300 13.69 -26.76 38.30
N ALA A 301 13.38 -27.95 37.78
CA ALA A 301 14.33 -29.05 37.67
C ALA A 301 15.50 -28.73 36.73
N LEU A 302 15.22 -28.11 35.58
CA LEU A 302 16.25 -27.66 34.62
C LEU A 302 17.13 -26.56 35.23
N GLY A 303 16.54 -25.60 35.94
CA GLY A 303 17.27 -24.57 36.68
C GLY A 303 18.20 -25.18 37.75
N PHE A 304 17.71 -26.15 38.52
CA PHE A 304 18.52 -26.85 39.53
C PHE A 304 19.67 -27.67 38.90
N LEU A 305 19.43 -28.32 37.76
CA LEU A 305 20.46 -29.03 36.99
C LEU A 305 21.58 -28.09 36.53
N LEU A 306 21.22 -26.92 35.98
CA LEU A 306 22.18 -25.90 35.55
C LEU A 306 22.96 -25.33 36.74
N LEU A 307 22.32 -25.15 37.90
CA LEU A 307 22.98 -24.69 39.13
C LEU A 307 24.00 -25.73 39.65
N LEU A 308 23.64 -27.02 39.65
CA LEU A 308 24.56 -28.12 39.98
C LEU A 308 25.74 -28.22 39.00
N LEU A 309 25.49 -28.08 37.70
CA LEU A 309 26.56 -28.03 36.69
C LEU A 309 27.49 -26.82 36.91
N GLY A 310 26.94 -25.66 37.26
CA GLY A 310 27.71 -24.47 37.64
C GLY A 310 28.57 -24.72 38.89
N LEU A 311 28.05 -25.39 39.91
CA LEU A 311 28.80 -25.77 41.12
C LEU A 311 29.93 -26.77 40.80
N ILE A 312 29.72 -27.72 39.89
CA ILE A 312 30.77 -28.66 39.44
C ILE A 312 31.85 -27.92 38.63
N LEU A 313 31.47 -27.01 37.74
CA LEU A 313 32.43 -26.21 36.94
C LEU A 313 33.22 -25.24 37.81
N THR A 314 32.59 -24.57 38.77
CA THR A 314 33.30 -23.71 39.73
C THR A 314 34.18 -24.51 40.68
N SER A 315 33.72 -25.67 41.18
CA SER A 315 34.56 -26.54 42.03
C SER A 315 35.74 -27.12 41.26
N THR A 316 35.60 -27.50 39.99
CA THR A 316 36.74 -27.96 39.17
C THR A 316 37.67 -26.81 38.79
N TYR A 317 37.16 -25.60 38.54
CA TYR A 317 37.98 -24.40 38.33
C TYR A 317 38.78 -24.03 39.58
N ILE A 318 38.15 -24.02 40.75
CA ILE A 318 38.80 -23.75 42.06
C ILE A 318 39.84 -24.83 42.37
N TYR A 319 39.53 -26.12 42.13
CA TYR A 319 40.50 -27.21 42.28
C TYR A 319 41.70 -27.05 41.33
N LYS A 320 41.47 -26.65 40.07
CA LYS A 320 42.54 -26.40 39.10
C LYS A 320 43.38 -25.17 39.48
N TYR A 321 42.76 -24.13 40.02
CA TYR A 321 43.43 -22.91 40.51
C TYR A 321 44.31 -23.21 41.74
N LEU A 322 43.79 -23.93 42.73
CA LEU A 322 44.55 -24.40 43.91
C LEU A 322 45.63 -25.43 43.55
N SER A 323 45.45 -26.20 42.48
CA SER A 323 46.47 -27.13 41.98
C SER A 323 47.57 -26.45 41.15
N LEU A 324 47.32 -25.25 40.59
CA LEU A 324 48.30 -24.54 39.75
C LEU A 324 49.26 -23.66 40.56
N THR A 325 48.89 -23.21 41.75
CA THR A 325 49.71 -22.31 42.58
C THR A 325 50.96 -22.96 43.16
N HIS A 326 51.23 -24.24 42.88
CA HIS A 326 52.44 -24.95 43.31
C HIS A 326 53.48 -25.18 42.19
N SER A 327 53.25 -24.74 40.95
CA SER A 327 54.22 -24.84 39.85
C SER A 327 54.60 -23.46 39.27
N VAL A 328 55.81 -23.03 39.63
CA VAL A 328 56.48 -21.76 39.32
C VAL A 328 56.75 -21.55 37.82
N ALA A 329 56.58 -20.30 37.36
CA ALA A 329 57.19 -19.60 36.22
C ALA A 329 57.19 -20.23 34.80
N HIS A 330 56.74 -19.46 33.79
CA HIS A 330 57.65 -18.59 33.01
C HIS A 330 56.91 -17.70 31.97
N MET A 331 57.28 -16.41 31.94
CA MET A 331 57.59 -15.58 30.75
C MET A 331 56.64 -15.47 29.53
N GLY A 332 56.33 -14.22 29.13
CA GLY A 332 56.37 -13.81 27.70
C GLY A 332 55.09 -13.27 27.06
N MET A 333 55.16 -12.07 26.48
CA MET A 333 54.11 -11.43 25.65
C MET A 333 54.38 -11.63 24.15
N ASN A 334 53.36 -11.64 23.27
CA ASN A 334 53.08 -10.52 22.32
C ASN A 334 51.99 -10.81 21.26
N VAL A 335 51.64 -9.73 20.54
CA VAL A 335 50.44 -9.48 19.69
C VAL A 335 50.65 -9.74 18.20
N GLN A 336 49.59 -10.17 17.47
CA GLN A 336 49.20 -9.92 16.05
C GLN A 336 48.31 -11.09 15.56
N ARG A 337 47.46 -11.01 14.50
CA ARG A 337 46.70 -9.96 13.77
C ARG A 337 45.65 -10.70 12.90
N THR A 338 44.51 -10.08 12.61
CA THR A 338 43.40 -10.59 11.77
C THR A 338 43.64 -10.56 10.26
N GLU A 339 43.17 -11.60 9.55
CA GLU A 339 42.76 -11.71 8.12
C GLU A 339 41.84 -12.98 8.02
N TYR A 340 40.83 -13.19 7.16
CA TYR A 340 40.00 -12.34 6.27
C TYR A 340 38.69 -13.14 5.92
N TYR A 341 37.56 -12.51 5.58
CA TYR A 341 36.42 -13.15 4.86
C TYR A 341 35.76 -12.17 3.88
N ASN A 342 35.54 -12.61 2.64
CA ASN A 342 34.81 -11.87 1.61
C ASN A 342 33.29 -12.16 1.67
N TYR A 343 32.49 -11.20 1.26
CA TYR A 343 31.09 -11.40 0.85
C TYR A 343 30.91 -10.83 -0.57
N GLU A 344 30.28 -11.59 -1.46
CA GLU A 344 29.90 -11.10 -2.79
C GLU A 344 28.54 -10.39 -2.75
N GLU A 345 28.40 -9.37 -3.59
CA GLU A 345 27.18 -8.57 -3.71
C GLU A 345 26.09 -9.28 -4.52
N GLY A 346 24.83 -9.00 -4.19
CA GLY A 346 23.67 -9.47 -4.92
C GLY A 346 22.55 -8.43 -4.87
N GLY A 347 22.72 -7.34 -5.64
CA GLY A 347 21.70 -6.29 -5.77
C GLY A 347 20.49 -6.76 -6.59
N LEU A 348 19.30 -6.27 -6.21
CA LEU A 348 18.08 -6.41 -6.99
C LEU A 348 17.60 -5.03 -7.41
N GLU A 349 17.72 -4.76 -8.71
CA GLU A 349 17.23 -3.57 -9.39
C GLU A 349 15.70 -3.65 -9.52
N CYS A 350 15.00 -2.53 -9.33
CA CYS A 350 13.54 -2.44 -9.49
C CYS A 350 13.20 -1.25 -10.37
N ASP A 351 12.75 -1.53 -11.61
CA ASP A 351 12.28 -0.51 -12.54
C ASP A 351 11.05 0.23 -12.01
N TYR A 352 11.09 1.56 -12.11
CA TYR A 352 9.98 2.44 -11.78
C TYR A 352 9.08 2.65 -13.01
N PHE A 353 7.76 2.56 -12.83
CA PHE A 353 6.78 3.05 -13.81
C PHE A 353 6.38 4.48 -13.45
N GLU A 354 6.62 5.43 -14.35
CA GLU A 354 6.10 6.80 -14.21
C GLU A 354 4.63 6.89 -14.67
N PHE A 355 3.84 7.65 -13.91
CA PHE A 355 2.58 8.24 -14.34
C PHE A 355 2.70 9.75 -14.13
N ASP A 356 2.43 10.52 -15.17
CA ASP A 356 2.40 11.99 -15.14
C ASP A 356 0.96 12.49 -14.91
N ASP A 357 0.79 13.47 -14.01
CA ASP A 357 0.17 14.79 -14.29
C ASP A 357 -0.35 15.50 -13.01
N SER A 358 0.01 16.79 -12.90
CA SER A 358 -0.62 17.89 -12.15
C SER A 358 -1.19 17.69 -10.73
N SER A 359 -0.31 17.40 -9.78
CA SER A 359 -0.29 18.17 -8.52
C SER A 359 1.12 18.18 -7.90
N GLU A 360 1.54 19.29 -7.27
CA GLU A 360 2.80 19.34 -6.49
C GLU A 360 2.66 18.53 -5.20
N ILE A 361 2.58 17.19 -5.32
CA ILE A 361 2.74 16.28 -4.20
C ILE A 361 4.21 16.37 -3.78
N ARG A 362 4.45 17.10 -2.69
CA ARG A 362 5.76 17.23 -2.05
C ARG A 362 6.13 15.92 -1.35
N THR A 363 6.62 14.96 -2.13
CA THR A 363 7.09 13.66 -1.66
C THR A 363 8.40 13.80 -0.89
N VAL A 364 8.46 13.21 0.30
CA VAL A 364 9.69 13.00 1.06
C VAL A 364 10.00 11.50 1.01
N TYR A 365 11.19 11.16 0.54
CA TYR A 365 11.74 9.80 0.47
C TYR A 365 12.94 9.70 1.40
N GLU A 366 13.06 8.60 2.14
CA GLU A 366 14.23 8.30 2.96
C GLU A 366 14.44 6.79 3.06
N ASP A 367 15.69 6.37 3.17
CA ASP A 367 16.10 4.99 3.41
C ASP A 367 16.53 4.83 4.87
N VAL A 368 15.75 4.11 5.67
CA VAL A 368 16.00 3.90 7.12
C VAL A 368 16.56 2.50 7.39
N LYS A 369 17.73 2.44 8.04
CA LYS A 369 18.38 1.20 8.49
C LYS A 369 18.47 1.20 10.02
N ILE A 370 17.95 0.16 10.66
CA ILE A 370 17.81 0.08 12.13
C ILE A 370 18.68 -1.06 12.65
N PHE A 371 19.68 -0.75 13.49
CA PHE A 371 20.67 -1.69 13.99
C PHE A 371 20.37 -2.09 15.44
N LEU A 372 19.31 -2.88 15.63
CA LEU A 372 18.79 -3.30 16.95
C LEU A 372 19.81 -4.01 17.89
N GLY A 373 20.92 -4.51 17.37
CA GLY A 373 22.00 -5.11 18.17
C GLY A 373 23.07 -4.12 18.64
N GLU A 374 23.09 -2.92 18.05
CA GLU A 374 24.09 -1.86 18.26
C GLU A 374 23.46 -0.54 18.74
N ASP A 375 22.13 -0.51 18.90
CA ASP A 375 21.32 0.61 19.43
C ASP A 375 21.57 1.94 18.71
N TYR A 376 21.60 1.90 17.38
CA TYR A 376 21.62 3.07 16.50
C TYR A 376 20.77 2.85 15.24
N GLU A 377 20.43 3.95 14.56
CA GLU A 377 19.83 3.95 13.23
C GLU A 377 20.52 4.92 12.27
N GLU A 378 20.41 4.63 10.98
CA GLU A 378 21.01 5.37 9.86
C GLU A 378 19.89 5.69 8.86
N ILE A 379 19.67 6.98 8.59
CA ILE A 379 18.65 7.49 7.67
C ILE A 379 19.37 8.22 6.54
N SER A 380 19.08 7.87 5.28
CA SER A 380 19.62 8.55 4.10
C SER A 380 18.50 9.24 3.32
N ILE A 381 18.64 10.55 3.05
CA ILE A 381 17.68 11.37 2.31
C ILE A 381 18.21 11.58 0.88
N PRO A 382 17.77 10.79 -0.12
CA PRO A 382 18.25 10.89 -1.51
C PRO A 382 17.78 12.17 -2.22
N ARG A 383 18.13 12.31 -3.51
CA ARG A 383 17.53 13.31 -4.42
C ARG A 383 16.57 12.60 -5.40
N PRO A 384 15.46 13.23 -5.83
CA PRO A 384 14.95 14.54 -5.44
C PRO A 384 14.13 14.48 -4.14
N ASN A 385 14.26 15.51 -3.28
CA ASN A 385 13.55 15.59 -2.01
C ASN A 385 13.23 17.05 -1.62
N VAL A 386 12.28 17.21 -0.69
CA VAL A 386 11.81 18.53 -0.24
C VAL A 386 12.66 19.05 0.93
N GLY A 387 13.94 19.31 0.64
CA GLY A 387 14.94 19.75 1.61
C GLY A 387 16.35 19.54 1.07
N HIS A 388 17.35 19.74 1.92
CA HIS A 388 18.71 19.28 1.62
C HIS A 388 18.80 17.76 1.79
N PRO A 389 19.37 17.04 0.81
CA PRO A 389 19.76 15.64 0.97
C PRO A 389 20.89 15.54 2.01
N ALA A 390 20.75 14.58 2.91
CA ALA A 390 21.65 14.37 4.03
C ALA A 390 21.59 12.91 4.50
N ASP A 391 22.67 12.47 5.13
CA ASP A 391 22.67 11.26 5.95
C ASP A 391 22.53 11.66 7.43
N ILE A 392 21.75 10.91 8.19
CA ILE A 392 21.50 11.13 9.61
C ILE A 392 21.82 9.85 10.36
N ILE A 393 22.55 9.96 11.47
CA ILE A 393 22.70 8.87 12.45
C ILE A 393 22.11 9.32 13.77
N HIS A 394 21.25 8.49 14.34
CA HIS A 394 20.81 8.59 15.74
C HIS A 394 21.48 7.46 16.53
N ASP A 395 22.44 7.82 17.39
CA ASP A 395 23.14 6.90 18.29
C ASP A 395 22.43 6.96 19.65
N PHE A 396 21.61 5.94 19.95
CA PHE A 396 20.83 5.91 21.18
C PHE A 396 21.68 5.52 22.40
N GLN A 397 22.79 4.80 22.18
CA GLN A 397 23.71 4.41 23.23
C GLN A 397 24.50 5.61 23.79
N GLN A 398 24.96 6.50 22.91
CA GLN A 398 25.69 7.73 23.29
C GLN A 398 24.76 8.93 23.48
N GLY A 399 23.54 8.89 22.95
CA GLY A 399 22.56 9.98 23.05
C GLY A 399 22.85 11.16 22.11
N PHE A 400 23.48 10.91 20.96
CA PHE A 400 23.83 11.93 19.98
C PHE A 400 23.13 11.70 18.64
N THR A 401 22.89 12.81 17.93
CA THR A 401 22.45 12.81 16.53
C THR A 401 23.49 13.52 15.67
N ALA A 402 23.79 12.96 14.51
CA ALA A 402 24.69 13.56 13.52
C ALA A 402 23.99 13.73 12.19
N TYR A 403 24.07 14.93 11.61
CA TYR A 403 23.56 15.26 10.28
C TYR A 403 24.74 15.54 9.36
N TYR A 404 24.88 14.78 8.26
CA TYR A 404 25.81 15.08 7.18
C TYR A 404 25.05 15.65 5.98
N ASP A 405 25.14 16.97 5.79
CA ASP A 405 24.51 17.66 4.65
C ASP A 405 25.38 17.51 3.39
N TRP A 406 24.83 16.87 2.36
CA TRP A 406 25.54 16.60 1.09
C TRP A 406 25.75 17.86 0.23
N VAL A 407 24.98 18.92 0.46
CA VAL A 407 25.02 20.17 -0.33
C VAL A 407 26.14 21.07 0.18
N VAL A 408 26.24 21.26 1.49
CA VAL A 408 27.32 22.06 2.10
C VAL A 408 28.56 21.24 2.46
N ASN A 409 28.48 19.91 2.37
CA ASN A 409 29.53 18.95 2.70
C ASN A 409 30.10 19.10 4.13
N LYS A 410 29.20 19.26 5.11
CA LYS A 410 29.54 19.47 6.53
C LYS A 410 28.77 18.51 7.42
N CYS A 411 29.40 18.08 8.51
CA CYS A 411 28.74 17.30 9.56
C CYS A 411 28.35 18.21 10.73
N TYR A 412 27.18 17.94 11.32
CA TYR A 412 26.59 18.69 12.42
C TYR A 412 26.14 17.72 13.50
N ILE A 413 26.75 17.78 14.69
CA ILE A 413 26.48 16.85 15.81
C ILE A 413 25.73 17.59 16.92
N GLY A 414 24.59 17.04 17.37
CA GLY A 414 23.78 17.58 18.46
C GLY A 414 23.33 16.50 19.44
N GLU A 415 22.80 16.92 20.59
CA GLU A 415 22.16 16.01 21.55
C GLU A 415 20.86 15.44 20.95
N LEU A 416 20.69 14.10 21.05
CA LEU A 416 19.51 13.39 20.55
C LEU A 416 18.29 13.70 21.41
N ASN A 417 17.21 14.18 20.80
CA ASN A 417 15.97 14.41 21.53
C ASN A 417 15.15 13.12 21.64
N THR A 418 15.38 12.37 22.71
CA THR A 418 14.73 11.08 22.99
C THR A 418 13.21 11.16 23.26
N THR A 419 12.65 12.37 23.36
CA THR A 419 11.17 12.56 23.39
C THR A 419 10.53 12.58 22.01
N ILE A 420 11.36 12.72 20.96
CA ILE A 420 10.97 12.89 19.56
C ILE A 420 11.36 11.64 18.76
N VAL A 421 12.63 11.21 18.88
CA VAL A 421 13.19 9.99 18.27
C VAL A 421 13.41 8.97 19.39
N MET A 422 12.74 7.82 19.35
CA MET A 422 12.79 6.84 20.46
C MET A 422 13.56 5.56 20.08
N PRO A 423 14.45 5.04 20.95
CA PRO A 423 15.15 3.79 20.71
C PRO A 423 14.19 2.59 20.64
N LEU A 424 14.45 1.70 19.69
CA LEU A 424 13.71 0.46 19.48
C LEU A 424 14.33 -0.68 20.29
N LYS A 425 13.65 -1.17 21.32
CA LYS A 425 14.25 -2.16 22.22
C LYS A 425 14.38 -3.52 21.54
N HIS A 426 13.36 -3.96 20.81
CA HIS A 426 13.34 -5.26 20.12
C HIS A 426 12.51 -5.25 18.82
N PHE A 427 12.81 -6.15 17.89
CA PHE A 427 12.10 -6.33 16.60
C PHE A 427 10.57 -6.50 16.72
N TRP A 428 10.09 -7.07 17.83
CA TRP A 428 8.66 -7.18 18.14
C TRP A 428 8.00 -5.84 18.44
N GLU A 429 8.71 -4.91 19.09
CA GLU A 429 8.22 -3.55 19.36
C GLU A 429 8.11 -2.77 18.05
N LEU A 430 9.13 -2.84 17.19
CA LEU A 430 9.10 -2.30 15.82
C LEU A 430 7.89 -2.81 15.02
N THR A 431 7.67 -4.13 14.97
CA THR A 431 6.52 -4.69 14.22
C THR A 431 5.16 -4.37 14.85
N LEU A 432 5.07 -4.16 16.17
CA LEU A 432 3.84 -3.70 16.82
C LEU A 432 3.57 -2.23 16.54
N ASN A 433 4.58 -1.38 16.63
CA ASN A 433 4.46 0.07 16.46
C ASN A 433 4.19 0.44 15.00
N ILE A 434 4.80 -0.25 14.02
CA ILE A 434 4.41 -0.17 12.60
C ILE A 434 2.93 -0.55 12.43
N LYS A 435 2.48 -1.66 13.04
CA LYS A 435 1.07 -2.12 12.95
C LYS A 435 0.06 -1.18 13.59
N LYS A 436 0.44 -0.45 14.66
CA LYS A 436 -0.40 0.58 15.28
C LYS A 436 -0.43 1.89 14.49
N GLY A 437 0.45 2.06 13.51
CA GLY A 437 0.65 3.33 12.81
C GLY A 437 1.46 4.37 13.60
N GLU A 438 2.26 3.95 14.58
CA GLU A 438 3.17 4.86 15.29
C GLU A 438 4.31 5.34 14.35
N TYR A 439 4.69 4.54 13.34
CA TYR A 439 5.59 4.96 12.25
C TYR A 439 4.86 5.43 10.98
N LEU A 440 3.54 5.71 11.05
CA LEU A 440 2.82 6.33 9.93
C LEU A 440 2.80 7.85 10.12
N PRO A 441 3.15 8.63 9.09
CA PRO A 441 3.21 10.08 9.22
C PRO A 441 1.82 10.68 9.40
N GLN A 442 1.63 11.37 10.52
CA GLN A 442 0.54 12.31 10.71
C GLN A 442 0.86 13.63 9.98
N THR A 443 -0.17 14.40 9.65
CA THR A 443 -0.06 15.67 8.90
C THR A 443 0.62 16.83 9.66
N ASN A 444 1.24 16.54 10.80
CA ASN A 444 1.86 17.52 11.67
C ASN A 444 3.37 17.60 11.37
N MET A 445 3.86 18.81 11.08
CA MET A 445 5.28 19.08 10.87
C MET A 445 5.84 19.80 12.10
N ILE A 446 6.91 19.26 12.69
CA ILE A 446 7.65 19.89 13.78
C ILE A 446 8.82 20.65 13.18
N GLN A 447 8.93 21.96 13.45
CA GLN A 447 10.09 22.75 13.04
C GLN A 447 11.04 22.91 14.23
N GLU A 448 12.31 22.58 14.05
CA GLU A 448 13.37 22.87 15.02
C GLU A 448 14.44 23.79 14.42
N GLU A 449 14.85 24.81 15.18
CA GLU A 449 15.97 25.67 14.82
C GLU A 449 17.20 25.28 15.65
N ARG A 450 18.28 24.87 14.97
CA ARG A 450 19.55 24.50 15.57
C ARG A 450 20.61 25.51 15.15
N MET A 451 21.33 26.08 16.12
CA MET A 451 22.43 27.00 15.84
C MET A 451 23.76 26.25 15.79
N VAL A 452 24.54 26.48 14.73
CA VAL A 452 25.93 26.05 14.65
C VAL A 452 26.73 26.81 15.72
N THR A 453 27.49 26.08 16.54
CA THR A 453 28.27 26.64 17.64
C THR A 453 29.77 26.54 17.35
N GLU A 454 30.51 25.79 18.15
CA GLU A 454 31.95 25.58 17.99
C GLU A 454 32.24 24.39 17.04
N PRO A 455 33.41 24.38 16.35
CA PRO A 455 33.92 23.20 15.68
C PRO A 455 34.06 22.04 16.66
N ALA A 456 33.70 20.83 16.26
CA ALA A 456 33.92 19.63 17.06
C ALA A 456 35.42 19.30 17.07
N ILE A 457 36.08 19.48 18.21
CA ILE A 457 37.54 19.37 18.34
C ILE A 457 38.03 17.93 18.16
N ASP A 458 37.20 16.94 18.52
CA ASP A 458 37.51 15.51 18.38
C ASP A 458 36.22 14.71 18.05
N PRO A 459 36.10 14.14 16.84
CA PRO A 459 34.99 13.26 16.46
C PRO A 459 34.90 11.94 17.24
N ASP A 460 36.00 11.45 17.83
CA ASP A 460 36.03 10.14 18.52
C ASP A 460 35.17 10.16 19.80
N LEU A 461 34.92 11.35 20.36
CA LEU A 461 34.11 11.57 21.56
C LEU A 461 32.59 11.37 21.34
N PHE A 462 32.14 11.21 20.09
CA PHE A 462 30.70 11.11 19.74
C PHE A 462 30.28 9.70 19.31
N GLY A 463 31.13 8.68 19.50
CA GLY A 463 30.84 7.29 19.15
C GLY A 463 31.34 6.89 17.75
N SER A 464 31.60 5.59 17.57
CA SER A 464 32.21 5.04 16.35
C SER A 464 31.35 5.22 15.09
N TYR A 465 30.02 5.21 15.24
CA TYR A 465 29.09 5.34 14.13
C TYR A 465 29.07 6.78 13.59
N ILE A 466 28.98 7.77 14.49
CA ILE A 466 29.07 9.20 14.15
C ILE A 466 30.47 9.57 13.63
N HIS A 467 31.55 9.03 14.23
CA HIS A 467 32.90 9.20 13.68
C HIS A 467 32.96 8.73 12.22
N LYS A 468 32.48 7.51 11.93
CA LYS A 468 32.52 6.93 10.59
C LYS A 468 31.77 7.77 9.55
N LEU A 469 30.63 8.36 9.93
CA LEU A 469 29.88 9.27 9.05
C LEU A 469 30.63 10.58 8.80
N CYS A 470 31.23 11.17 9.83
CA CYS A 470 31.82 12.51 9.80
C CYS A 470 33.33 12.52 9.51
N GLN A 471 33.93 11.35 9.30
CA GLN A 471 35.36 11.17 9.03
C GLN A 471 35.79 11.97 7.77
N GLY A 472 36.81 12.82 7.93
CA GLY A 472 37.34 13.65 6.85
C GLY A 472 36.44 14.84 6.45
N LYS A 473 35.42 15.18 7.25
CA LYS A 473 34.49 16.30 7.00
C LYS A 473 34.64 17.39 8.06
N GLU A 474 34.39 18.65 7.68
CA GLU A 474 34.28 19.72 8.67
C GLU A 474 33.06 19.45 9.57
N THR A 475 33.32 19.32 10.87
CA THR A 475 32.33 18.86 11.87
C THR A 475 32.08 19.97 12.89
N PHE A 476 30.83 20.32 13.13
CA PHE A 476 30.42 21.38 14.05
C PHE A 476 29.39 20.89 15.08
N ARG A 477 29.34 21.53 16.25
CA ARG A 477 28.33 21.24 17.27
C ARG A 477 27.06 22.07 17.07
N LEU A 478 25.90 21.43 17.26
CA LEU A 478 24.58 22.07 17.26
C LEU A 478 24.13 22.40 18.68
N GLY A 479 23.78 23.67 18.91
CA GLY A 479 23.13 24.15 20.12
C GLY A 479 21.65 24.46 19.92
N HIS A 480 20.87 24.39 21.00
CA HIS A 480 19.50 24.90 21.03
C HIS A 480 19.52 26.45 21.02
N ARG A 481 18.61 27.09 20.27
CA ARG A 481 18.42 28.54 20.31
C ARG A 481 17.86 28.96 21.68
N ILE A 482 18.73 29.45 22.58
CA ILE A 482 18.29 30.01 23.86
C ILE A 482 17.42 31.23 23.57
N ALA A 483 16.14 31.18 23.96
CA ALA A 483 15.21 32.29 23.87
C ALA A 483 15.57 33.42 24.85
N ARG A 484 16.67 34.13 24.59
CA ARG A 484 16.95 35.44 25.20
C ARG A 484 15.98 36.43 24.60
N GLY A 485 14.90 36.71 25.34
CA GLY A 485 13.91 37.68 24.93
C GLY A 485 14.49 39.08 24.85
N HIS A 486 14.88 39.52 23.64
CA HIS A 486 14.76 40.89 23.15
C HIS A 486 14.80 40.87 21.62
N ILE A 487 14.13 41.87 21.01
CA ILE A 487 13.92 41.96 19.57
C ILE A 487 15.27 42.17 18.86
N HIS A 488 15.65 41.23 17.99
CA HIS A 488 16.73 41.43 17.03
C HIS A 488 16.18 41.70 15.63
N GLN A 489 16.82 42.64 14.92
CA GLN A 489 16.49 43.00 13.54
C GLN A 489 16.66 41.81 12.59
N ARG A 490 15.86 41.79 11.53
CA ARG A 490 15.93 40.80 10.44
C ARG A 490 17.22 40.97 9.62
N ALA A 491 18.33 40.45 10.14
CA ALA A 491 19.38 39.92 9.28
C ALA A 491 18.94 38.52 8.84
N THR A 492 19.02 38.21 7.55
CA THR A 492 18.70 36.87 7.03
C THR A 492 19.84 35.92 7.36
N GLU A 493 19.76 35.28 8.53
CA GLU A 493 20.60 34.13 8.90
C GLU A 493 20.54 33.08 7.78
N LYS A 494 21.70 32.56 7.35
CA LYS A 494 21.75 31.51 6.34
C LYS A 494 21.47 30.17 7.03
N CYS A 495 20.22 29.74 6.93
CA CYS A 495 19.77 28.44 7.41
C CYS A 495 19.56 27.48 6.24
N HIS A 496 19.92 26.21 6.43
CA HIS A 496 19.63 25.10 5.51
C HIS A 496 18.71 24.11 6.20
N HIS A 497 17.78 23.52 5.43
CA HIS A 497 16.65 22.75 5.93
C HIS A 497 16.81 21.27 5.56
N ILE A 498 16.97 20.41 6.56
CA ILE A 498 16.96 18.95 6.40
C ILE A 498 15.59 18.46 6.87
N ARG A 499 14.92 17.64 6.05
CA ARG A 499 13.60 17.08 6.38
C ARG A 499 13.60 15.56 6.33
N HIS A 500 13.14 14.95 7.42
CA HIS A 500 13.07 13.50 7.61
C HIS A 500 11.86 13.12 8.47
N PHE A 501 11.47 11.86 8.44
CA PHE A 501 10.51 11.31 9.39
C PHE A 501 11.26 10.80 10.62
N ALA A 502 10.89 11.32 11.79
CA ALA A 502 11.47 10.87 13.06
C ALA A 502 10.66 9.76 13.73
N ASN A 503 9.34 9.76 13.51
CA ASN A 503 8.37 8.75 13.98
C ASN A 503 7.00 9.04 13.33
N THR A 504 5.99 9.43 14.12
CA THR A 504 4.65 9.88 13.67
C THR A 504 4.61 11.22 12.90
N PHE A 505 5.70 11.94 12.74
CA PHE A 505 5.70 13.31 12.18
C PHE A 505 6.96 13.61 11.38
N VAL A 506 6.85 14.60 10.48
CA VAL A 506 7.98 15.16 9.74
C VAL A 506 8.69 16.19 10.61
N ILE A 507 10.02 16.09 10.73
CA ILE A 507 10.85 17.15 11.29
C ILE A 507 11.41 18.01 10.15
N ASP A 508 11.35 19.32 10.32
CA ASP A 508 12.07 20.31 9.52
C ASP A 508 13.17 20.93 10.38
N THR A 509 14.38 20.39 10.27
CA THR A 509 15.56 20.84 11.03
C THR A 509 16.26 21.95 10.26
N ALA A 510 16.08 23.19 10.73
CA ALA A 510 16.76 24.38 10.22
C ALA A 510 18.12 24.54 10.93
N ILE A 511 19.21 24.26 10.22
CA ILE A 511 20.58 24.45 10.72
C ILE A 511 21.05 25.84 10.30
N CYS A 512 21.17 26.75 11.27
CA CYS A 512 21.50 28.16 11.05
C CYS A 512 22.93 28.48 11.51
N GLN A 513 23.68 29.22 10.68
CA GLN A 513 25.00 29.73 11.04
C GLN A 513 24.91 31.08 11.77
N PRO A 514 25.65 31.31 12.87
CA PRO A 514 25.79 32.64 13.46
C PRO A 514 26.54 33.56 12.49
N LEU A 515 26.19 34.86 12.52
CA LEU A 515 26.81 35.92 11.72
C LEU A 515 28.19 36.34 12.25
#